data_AF-A0A7W6TT00-F1
#
_entry.id   AF-A0A7W6TT00-F1
#
_cell.length_a   1.000
_cell.length_b   1.000
_cell.length_c   1.000
_cell.angle_alpha   90.00
_cell.angle_beta   90.00
_cell.angle_gamma   90.00
#
_symmetry.space_group_name_H-M   'P 1'
#
loop_
_entity.id
_entity.type
_entity.pdbx_description
1 polymer ?
#
loop_
_entity_poly.entity_id
_entity_poly.type
_entity_poly.pdbx_seq_one_letter_code
_entity_poly.pdbx_strand_id
1 'polypeptide(L)'
;MERRFADWFFRSRETGAITIAQWPNLLLWIILVAGVLLWIWPAAGKVSVGLTIVMKGGLVVWGADEVFRGVNPWRRCLGAAVVVYEFMTLLP
;
A
#
# COMPACT_ATOMS: atom_id res chain seq x y z
N MET A 1 -2.09 -30.21 -5.72
CA MET A 1 -1.38 -29.42 -4.68
C MET A 1 -1.43 -27.94 -4.97
N GLU A 2 -1.16 -27.52 -6.22
CA GLU A 2 -1.13 -26.12 -6.67
C GLU A 2 -2.40 -25.32 -6.39
N ARG A 3 -3.58 -25.87 -6.69
CA ARG A 3 -4.87 -25.19 -6.43
C ARG A 3 -5.04 -24.83 -4.96
N ARG A 4 -4.64 -25.73 -4.06
CA ARG A 4 -4.76 -25.53 -2.61
C ARG A 4 -3.80 -24.45 -2.09
N PHE A 5 -2.63 -24.31 -2.69
CA PHE A 5 -1.70 -23.22 -2.37
C PHE A 5 -2.23 -21.87 -2.87
N ALA A 6 -2.68 -21.80 -4.13
CA ALA A 6 -3.25 -20.58 -4.69
C ALA A 6 -4.49 -20.12 -3.91
N ASP A 7 -5.37 -21.05 -3.55
CA ASP A 7 -6.52 -20.76 -2.70
C ASP A 7 -6.08 -20.23 -1.34
N TRP A 8 -5.12 -20.87 -0.66
CA TRP A 8 -4.61 -20.36 0.61
C TRP A 8 -3.98 -18.96 0.50
N PHE A 9 -3.31 -18.68 -0.62
CA PHE A 9 -2.55 -17.45 -0.83
C PHE A 9 -3.45 -16.24 -1.19
N PHE A 10 -4.49 -16.45 -2.00
CA PHE A 10 -5.36 -15.38 -2.50
C PHE A 10 -6.74 -15.32 -1.84
N ARG A 11 -7.20 -16.38 -1.18
CA ARG A 11 -8.54 -16.39 -0.58
C ARG A 11 -8.57 -15.56 0.70
N SER A 12 -9.51 -14.61 0.78
CA SER A 12 -9.75 -13.81 1.96
C SER A 12 -10.22 -14.69 3.12
N ARG A 13 -9.64 -14.47 4.31
CA ARG A 13 -10.05 -15.12 5.56
C ARG A 13 -11.37 -14.58 6.13
N GLU A 14 -11.84 -13.44 5.64
CA GLU A 14 -13.07 -12.80 6.10
C GLU A 14 -14.28 -13.25 5.28
N THR A 15 -14.14 -13.25 3.95
CA THR A 15 -15.26 -13.49 3.03
C THR A 15 -15.21 -14.85 2.35
N GLY A 16 -14.05 -15.51 2.32
CA GLY A 16 -13.84 -16.72 1.53
C GLY A 16 -13.83 -16.48 0.01
N ALA A 17 -13.82 -15.24 -0.46
CA ALA A 17 -13.64 -14.94 -1.89
C ALA A 17 -12.14 -14.85 -2.24
N ILE A 18 -11.78 -15.07 -3.50
CA ILE A 18 -10.43 -14.74 -4.00
C ILE A 18 -10.30 -13.21 -4.00
N THR A 19 -9.24 -12.69 -3.37
CA THR A 19 -9.02 -11.24 -3.21
C THR A 19 -7.58 -10.90 -3.58
N ILE A 20 -7.40 -10.35 -4.78
CA ILE A 20 -6.11 -9.86 -5.28
C ILE A 20 -5.96 -8.36 -4.99
N ALA A 21 -7.03 -7.60 -5.20
CA ALA A 21 -7.10 -6.17 -4.93
C ALA A 21 -8.40 -5.85 -4.18
N GLN A 22 -8.39 -4.71 -3.50
CA GLN A 22 -9.55 -4.17 -2.78
C GLN A 22 -9.73 -2.72 -3.20
N TRP A 23 -10.95 -2.22 -3.05
CA TRP A 23 -11.20 -0.79 -3.20
C TRP A 23 -10.37 0.01 -2.19
N PRO A 24 -9.87 1.21 -2.58
CA PRO A 24 -9.10 2.04 -1.68
C PRO A 24 -9.93 2.44 -0.47
N ASN A 25 -9.36 2.27 0.72
CA ASN A 25 -9.88 2.90 1.92
C ASN A 25 -9.49 4.40 1.95
N LEU A 26 -9.96 5.13 2.96
CA LEU A 26 -9.71 6.57 3.09
C LEU A 26 -8.20 6.91 3.04
N LEU A 27 -7.36 6.11 3.70
CA LEU A 27 -5.92 6.35 3.73
C LEU A 27 -5.30 6.24 2.32
N LEU A 28 -5.66 5.20 1.56
CA LEU A 28 -5.21 5.04 0.18
C LEU A 28 -5.71 6.18 -0.71
N TRP A 29 -6.93 6.70 -0.50
CA TRP A 29 -7.41 7.88 -1.22
C TRP A 29 -6.58 9.13 -0.92
N ILE A 30 -6.21 9.36 0.35
CA ILE A 30 -5.34 10.48 0.73
C ILE A 30 -3.98 10.37 0.04
N ILE A 31 -3.37 9.19 0.04
CA ILE A 31 -2.10 8.92 -0.63
C ILE A 31 -2.22 9.18 -2.14
N LEU A 32 -3.29 8.69 -2.77
CA LEU A 32 -3.54 8.85 -4.20
C LEU A 32 -3.68 10.33 -4.56
N VAL A 33 -4.49 11.09 -3.81
CA VAL A 33 -4.65 12.54 -4.03
C VAL A 33 -3.32 13.27 -3.85
N ALA A 34 -2.56 12.95 -2.80
CA ALA A 34 -1.24 13.55 -2.59
C ALA A 34 -0.26 13.26 -3.74
N GLY A 35 -0.26 12.02 -4.24
CA GLY A 35 0.55 11.62 -5.40
C GLY A 35 0.14 12.32 -6.69
N VAL A 36 -1.17 12.44 -6.95
CA VAL A 36 -1.69 13.19 -8.11
C VAL A 36 -1.30 14.67 -8.02
N LEU A 37 -1.41 15.29 -6.85
CA LEU A 37 -1.00 16.68 -6.64
C LEU A 37 0.49 16.88 -6.88
N LEU A 38 1.35 15.97 -6.40
CA LEU A 38 2.78 16.00 -6.69
C LEU A 38 3.08 15.83 -8.18
N TRP A 39 2.31 14.99 -8.87
CA TRP A 39 2.50 14.73 -10.29
C TRP A 39 2.13 15.93 -11.17
N ILE A 40 1.02 16.60 -10.88
CA ILE A 40 0.58 17.79 -11.65
C ILE A 40 1.27 19.09 -11.21
N TRP A 41 1.80 19.13 -9.98
CA TRP A 41 2.44 20.31 -9.41
C TRP A 41 3.79 19.99 -8.72
N PRO A 42 4.81 19.57 -9.49
CA PRO A 42 6.08 19.13 -8.92
C PRO A 42 6.90 20.26 -8.26
N ALA A 43 6.73 21.52 -8.70
CA ALA A 43 7.51 22.67 -8.25
C ALA A 43 6.85 23.48 -7.10
N ALA A 44 6.00 22.87 -6.28
CA ALA A 44 5.24 23.56 -5.21
C ALA A 44 6.05 23.96 -3.95
N GLY A 45 7.39 23.87 -3.98
CA GLY A 45 8.26 24.27 -2.88
C GLY A 45 7.99 23.50 -1.58
N LYS A 46 7.68 24.20 -0.48
CA LYS A 46 7.41 23.56 0.83
C LYS A 46 6.19 22.63 0.81
N VAL A 47 5.22 22.88 -0.08
CA VAL A 47 4.03 22.05 -0.22
C VAL A 47 4.38 20.67 -0.75
N SER A 48 5.32 20.57 -1.71
CA SER A 48 5.73 19.27 -2.25
C SER A 48 6.44 18.41 -1.19
N VAL A 49 7.18 19.03 -0.27
CA VAL A 49 7.75 18.32 0.89
C VAL A 49 6.65 17.72 1.77
N GLY A 50 5.64 18.52 2.13
CA GLY A 50 4.51 18.06 2.93
C GLY A 50 3.74 16.92 2.25
N LEU A 51 3.43 17.06 0.96
CA LEU A 51 2.75 16.03 0.17
C LEU A 51 3.59 14.75 0.07
N THR A 52 4.91 14.86 -0.05
CA THR A 52 5.82 13.71 -0.08
C THR A 52 5.80 12.96 1.24
N ILE A 53 5.81 13.67 2.37
CA ILE A 53 5.70 13.05 3.70
C ILE A 53 4.36 12.34 3.85
N VAL A 54 3.26 12.96 3.42
CA VAL A 54 1.91 12.34 3.47
C VAL A 54 1.86 11.09 2.60
N MET A 55 2.36 11.18 1.37
CA MET A 55 2.33 10.06 0.43
C MET A 55 3.20 8.90 0.92
N LYS A 56 4.49 9.14 1.21
CA LYS A 56 5.42 8.09 1.65
C LYS A 56 5.07 7.55 3.03
N GLY A 57 4.82 8.43 3.99
CA GLY A 57 4.43 8.04 5.35
C GLY A 57 3.09 7.28 5.36
N GLY A 58 2.13 7.72 4.55
CA GLY A 58 0.88 7.00 4.35
C GLY A 58 1.08 5.60 3.78
N LEU A 59 1.94 5.44 2.77
CA LEU A 59 2.28 4.14 2.18
C LEU A 59 2.95 3.20 3.20
N VAL A 60 3.84 3.73 4.05
CA VAL A 60 4.45 2.94 5.13
C VAL A 60 3.41 2.51 6.16
N VAL A 61 2.53 3.40 6.61
CA VAL A 61 1.46 3.07 7.57
C VAL A 61 0.49 2.05 6.98
N TRP A 62 0.06 2.25 5.74
CA TRP A 62 -0.83 1.33 5.04
C TRP A 62 -0.17 -0.05 4.85
N GLY A 63 1.08 -0.08 4.38
CA GLY A 63 1.79 -1.33 4.16
C GLY A 63 2.05 -2.10 5.45
N ALA A 64 2.39 -1.39 6.54
CA ALA A 64 2.53 -2.01 7.86
C ALA A 64 1.19 -2.59 8.36
N ASP A 65 0.09 -1.85 8.23
CA ASP A 65 -1.24 -2.37 8.57
C ASP A 65 -1.57 -3.63 7.77
N GLU A 66 -1.25 -3.65 6.47
CA GLU A 66 -1.48 -4.80 5.62
C GLU A 66 -0.61 -6.01 6.00
N VAL A 67 0.63 -5.80 6.47
CA VAL A 67 1.50 -6.88 6.98
C VAL A 67 0.88 -7.56 8.20
N PHE A 68 0.36 -6.78 9.15
CA PHE A 68 -0.17 -7.31 10.40
C PHE A 68 -1.62 -7.82 10.26
N ARG A 69 -2.46 -7.08 9.52
CA ARG A 69 -3.91 -7.24 9.45
C ARG A 69 -4.43 -7.62 8.07
N GLY A 70 -3.57 -7.81 7.07
CA GLY A 70 -3.98 -8.18 5.72
C GLY A 70 -4.77 -9.48 5.68
N VAL A 71 -5.83 -9.48 4.86
CA VAL A 71 -6.87 -10.52 4.81
C VAL A 71 -6.40 -11.88 4.28
N ASN A 72 -5.27 -11.90 3.55
CA ASN A 72 -4.65 -13.10 3.00
C ASN A 72 -3.11 -12.93 2.88
N PRO A 73 -2.34 -14.01 2.68
CA PRO A 73 -0.89 -13.92 2.53
C PRO A 73 -0.42 -13.01 1.39
N TRP A 74 -1.11 -13.03 0.24
CA TRP A 74 -0.79 -12.14 -0.88
C TRP A 74 -0.76 -10.66 -0.47
N ARG A 75 -1.81 -10.21 0.22
CA ARG A 75 -1.94 -8.85 0.71
C ARG A 75 -0.86 -8.48 1.71
N ARG A 76 -0.51 -9.38 2.63
CA ARG A 76 0.60 -9.18 3.58
C ARG A 76 1.94 -9.01 2.87
N CYS A 77 2.20 -9.83 1.84
CA CYS A 77 3.41 -9.69 1.01
C CYS A 77 3.43 -8.36 0.25
N LEU A 78 2.29 -7.91 -0.29
CA LEU A 78 2.17 -6.60 -0.94
C LEU A 78 2.49 -5.47 0.03
N GLY A 79 1.93 -5.50 1.24
CA GLY A 79 2.25 -4.52 2.29
C GLY A 79 3.73 -4.50 2.64
N ALA A 80 4.34 -5.68 2.83
CA ALA A 80 5.77 -5.79 3.11
C ALA A 80 6.63 -5.24 1.97
N ALA A 81 6.29 -5.55 0.72
CA ALA A 81 7.01 -5.07 -0.45
C ALA A 81 6.95 -3.54 -0.56
N VAL A 82 5.78 -2.93 -0.33
CA VAL A 82 5.62 -1.47 -0.32
C VAL A 82 6.44 -0.83 0.79
N VAL A 83 6.40 -1.38 2.01
CA VAL A 83 7.22 -0.87 3.13
C VAL A 83 8.71 -0.94 2.80
N VAL A 84 9.20 -2.10 2.34
CA VAL A 84 10.62 -2.27 1.98
C VAL A 84 11.02 -1.29 0.87
N TYR A 85 10.20 -1.12 -0.16
CA TYR A 85 10.45 -0.17 -1.24
C TYR A 85 10.53 1.27 -0.73
N GLU A 86 9.59 1.70 0.12
CA GLU A 86 9.62 3.04 0.69
C GLU A 86 10.87 3.26 1.54
N PHE A 87 11.29 2.29 2.35
CA PHE A 87 12.55 2.38 3.09
C PHE A 87 13.78 2.44 2.17
N MET A 88 13.83 1.62 1.11
CA MET A 88 14.91 1.66 0.12
C MET A 88 15.00 3.00 -0.60
N THR A 89 13.87 3.66 -0.87
CA THR A 89 13.84 4.98 -1.53
C THR A 89 13.94 6.15 -0.55
N LEU A 90 13.98 5.90 0.76
CA LEU A 90 14.27 6.89 1.80
C LEU A 90 15.76 6.91 2.19
N LEU A 91 16.46 5.80 1.98
CA LEU A 91 17.90 5.70 2.20
C LEU A 91 18.65 6.28 0.97
N PRO A 92 19.62 7.19 1.18
CA PRO A 92 20.43 7.76 0.10
C PRO A 92 21.40 6.74 -0.53
#